data_AF-A0A7Y9ELF0-F1
#
_entry.id   AF-A0A7Y9ELF0-F1
#
_cell.length_a   1.000
_cell.length_b   1.000
_cell.length_c   1.000
_cell.angle_alpha   90.00
_cell.angle_beta   90.00
_cell.angle_gamma   90.00
#
_symmetry.space_group_name_H-M   'P 1'
#
loop_
_entity.id
_entity.type
_entity.pdbx_description
1 polymer ?
#
loop_
_entity_poly.entity_id
_entity_poly.type
_entity_poly.pdbx_seq_one_letter_code
_entity_poly.pdbx_strand_id
1 'polypeptide(L)' 'MQAPEHVPFLCPAGHRLDPGRVIVGWSPCVCPPCDRRGRGLRGHRTYLCLDCKDEHVTTKCYLPHHVPAEGAEYRWP' A
#
# COMPACT_ATOMS: atom_id res chain seq x y z
N MET A 1 -20.52 0.91 -7.06
CA MET A 1 -20.16 -0.14 -6.08
C MET A 1 -18.63 -0.18 -6.02
N GLN A 2 -17.99 0.26 -4.94
CA GLN A 2 -16.53 0.14 -4.81
C GLN A 2 -16.21 -1.35 -4.58
N ALA A 3 -15.37 -1.92 -5.43
CA ALA A 3 -14.90 -3.29 -5.24
C ALA A 3 -14.24 -3.40 -3.85
N PRO A 4 -14.53 -4.46 -3.07
CA PRO A 4 -13.87 -4.66 -1.80
C PRO A 4 -12.36 -4.71 -2.04
N GLU A 5 -11.62 -3.88 -1.32
CA GLU A 5 -10.16 -3.90 -1.38
C GLU A 5 -9.67 -5.21 -0.79
N HIS A 6 -9.38 -6.15 -1.68
CA HIS A 6 -8.96 -7.47 -1.27
C HIS A 6 -7.54 -7.39 -0.70
N VAL A 7 -7.35 -7.95 0.49
CA VAL A 7 -6.03 -8.14 1.10
C VAL A 7 -5.16 -8.92 0.12
N PRO A 8 -3.95 -8.45 -0.23
CA PRO A 8 -3.12 -9.16 -1.19
C PRO A 8 -2.60 -10.47 -0.56
N PHE A 9 -2.78 -11.58 -1.27
CA PHE A 9 -2.17 -12.87 -0.89
C PHE A 9 -0.74 -13.01 -1.44
N LEU A 10 -0.43 -12.30 -2.52
CA LEU A 10 0.88 -12.27 -3.14
C LEU A 10 1.40 -10.84 -3.21
N CYS A 11 2.71 -10.66 -3.08
CA CYS A 11 3.36 -9.41 -3.42
C CYS A 11 3.52 -9.27 -4.95
N PRO A 12 3.81 -8.07 -5.48
CA PRO A 12 4.09 -7.83 -6.90
C PRO A 12 5.19 -8.70 -7.51
N ALA A 13 6.13 -9.21 -6.71
CA ALA A 13 7.16 -10.14 -7.15
C ALA A 13 6.73 -11.62 -7.11
N GLY A 14 5.52 -11.92 -6.63
CA GLY A 14 4.97 -13.28 -6.57
C GLY A 14 5.18 -14.02 -5.24
N HIS A 15 5.82 -13.41 -4.23
CA HIS A 15 5.97 -14.01 -2.90
C HIS A 15 4.66 -14.04 -2.12
N ARG A 16 4.51 -15.04 -1.25
CA ARG A 16 3.30 -15.20 -0.42
C ARG A 16 3.32 -14.25 0.78
N LEU A 17 2.21 -13.55 0.99
CA LEU A 17 2.00 -12.65 2.12
C LEU A 17 1.27 -13.38 3.27
N ASP A 18 1.84 -14.49 3.71
CA ASP A 18 1.31 -15.29 4.83
C ASP A 18 1.66 -14.65 6.20
N PRO A 19 0.98 -15.03 7.30
CA PRO A 19 1.37 -14.62 8.64
C PRO A 19 2.85 -14.91 8.92
N GLY A 20 3.58 -13.89 9.41
CA GLY A 20 5.02 -13.97 9.63
C GLY A 20 5.89 -13.66 8.40
N ARG A 21 5.30 -13.51 7.20
CA ARG A 21 5.99 -13.09 5.96
C ARG A 21 5.56 -11.73 5.43
N VAL A 22 4.62 -11.09 6.11
CA VAL A 22 4.13 -9.75 5.78
C VAL A 22 4.09 -8.87 7.02
N ILE A 23 4.59 -7.64 6.90
CA ILE A 23 4.31 -6.57 7.88
C ILE A 23 3.11 -5.78 7.35
N VAL A 24 2.01 -5.83 8.09
CA VAL A 24 0.83 -5.01 7.82
C VAL A 24 0.98 -3.71 8.61
N GLY A 25 0.89 -2.59 7.91
CA GLY A 25 1.01 -1.27 8.51
C GLY A 25 0.00 -0.28 7.95
N TRP A 26 0.19 0.98 8.29
CA TRP A 26 -0.60 2.08 7.79
C TRP A 26 0.33 3.26 7.44
N SER A 27 0.03 3.95 6.34
CA SER A 27 0.77 5.13 5.90
C SER A 27 -0.20 6.27 5.61
N PRO A 28 -0.01 7.48 6.17
CA PRO A 28 -0.85 8.62 5.86
C PRO A 28 -0.74 8.99 4.39
N CYS A 29 -1.86 9.34 3.77
CA CYS A 29 -1.88 9.78 2.37
C CYS A 29 -3.13 10.61 2.07
N VAL A 30 -2.96 11.58 1.18
CA VAL A 30 -4.01 12.49 0.68
C VAL A 30 -4.30 12.28 -0.80
N CYS A 31 -3.88 11.16 -1.38
CA CYS A 31 -4.21 10.83 -2.76
C CYS A 31 -5.73 10.74 -2.96
N PRO A 32 -6.24 10.94 -4.19
CA PRO A 32 -7.68 10.93 -4.48
C PRO A 32 -8.48 9.74 -3.89
N PRO A 33 -7.98 8.49 -3.85
CA PRO A 33 -8.73 7.40 -3.21
C PRO A 33 -8.71 7.44 -1.68
N CYS A 34 -7.70 8.03 -1.04
CA CYS A 34 -7.63 8.17 0.43
C CYS A 34 -8.39 9.40 0.92
N ASP A 35 -8.35 10.51 0.19
CA ASP A 35 -9.01 11.75 0.60
C ASP A 35 -10.53 11.60 0.66
N ARG A 36 -11.10 10.80 -0.26
CA ARG A 36 -12.54 10.48 -0.32
C ARG A 36 -13.07 9.61 0.82
N ARG A 37 -12.21 9.03 1.69
CA ARG A 37 -12.62 8.10 2.77
C ARG A 37 -13.13 8.77 4.05
N GLY A 38 -13.09 10.09 4.13
CA GLY A 38 -13.50 10.85 5.31
C GLY A 38 -12.38 11.05 6.34
N ARG A 39 -12.61 11.95 7.30
CA ARG A 39 -11.61 12.29 8.34
C ARG A 39 -11.30 11.06 9.20
N GLY A 40 -10.02 10.83 9.51
CA GLY A 40 -9.56 9.69 10.31
C GLY A 40 -9.23 8.42 9.49
N LEU A 41 -9.67 8.34 8.23
CA LEU A 41 -9.40 7.19 7.33
C LEU A 41 -8.50 7.57 6.14
N ARG A 42 -7.86 8.75 6.20
CA ARG A 42 -6.96 9.27 5.16
C ARG A 42 -5.61 8.60 5.19
N GLY A 43 -5.48 7.50 4.47
CA GLY A 43 -4.22 6.82 4.28
C GLY A 43 -4.38 5.46 3.64
N HIS A 44 -3.25 4.79 3.49
CA HIS A 44 -3.17 3.46 2.92
C HIS A 44 -2.89 2.45 4.03
N ARG A 45 -3.61 1.34 4.02
CA ARG A 45 -3.09 0.11 4.62
C ARG A 45 -1.92 -0.37 3.76
N THR A 46 -0.82 -0.73 4.38
CA THR A 46 0.41 -1.16 3.70
C THR A 46 0.72 -2.61 4.01
N TYR A 47 1.28 -3.32 3.03
CA TYR A 47 1.73 -4.70 3.17
C TYR A 47 3.16 -4.78 2.65
N LEU A 48 4.12 -4.92 3.56
CA LEU A 48 5.53 -5.07 3.23
C LEU A 48 5.88 -6.55 3.20
N CYS A 49 6.35 -7.03 2.06
CA CYS A 49 6.83 -8.40 1.90
C CYS A 49 8.18 -8.58 2.57
N LEU A 50 8.30 -9.55 3.47
CA LEU A 50 9.55 -9.84 4.16
C LEU A 50 10.51 -10.66 3.29
N ASP A 51 10.01 -11.55 2.43
CA ASP A 51 10.89 -12.29 1.52
C ASP A 51 11.62 -11.32 0.55
N CYS A 52 10.92 -10.31 0.00
CA CYS A 52 11.57 -9.26 -0.78
C CYS A 52 12.63 -8.50 0.04
N LYS A 53 12.31 -8.18 1.30
CA LYS A 53 13.24 -7.47 2.19
C LYS A 53 14.51 -8.30 2.41
N ASP A 54 14.38 -9.62 2.56
CA ASP A 54 15.50 -10.55 2.73
C ASP A 54 16.34 -10.66 1.44
N GLU A 55 15.71 -10.47 0.27
CA GLU A 55 16.39 -10.31 -1.03
C GLU A 55 17.00 -8.91 -1.23
N HIS A 56 16.99 -8.05 -0.21
CA HIS A 56 17.45 -6.66 -0.25
C HIS A 56 16.66 -5.74 -1.20
N VAL A 57 15.40 -6.09 -1.51
CA VAL A 57 14.47 -5.27 -2.29
C VAL A 57 13.26 -4.89 -1.45
N THR A 58 12.79 -3.64 -1.51
CA THR A 58 11.58 -3.25 -0.80
C THR A 58 10.37 -3.30 -1.72
N THR A 59 9.52 -4.30 -1.55
CA THR A 59 8.21 -4.37 -2.21
C THR A 59 7.10 -4.13 -1.19
N LYS A 60 6.34 -3.06 -1.41
CA LYS A 60 5.22 -2.65 -0.55
C LYS A 60 3.95 -2.45 -1.36
N CYS A 61 2.87 -3.09 -0.96
CA CYS A 61 1.53 -2.87 -1.52
C CYS A 61 0.80 -1.80 -0.69
N TYR A 62 0.05 -0.93 -1.36
CA TYR A 62 -0.83 0.06 -0.74
C TYR A 62 -2.29 -0.27 -1.06
N LEU A 63 -3.14 -0.28 -0.04
CA LEU A 63 -4.60 -0.35 -0.18
C LEU A 63 -5.23 0.90 0.46
N PRO A 64 -5.91 1.77 -0.32
CA PRO A 64 -6.12 1.67 -1.76
C PRO A 64 -4.84 1.79 -2.55
N HIS A 65 -4.86 1.37 -3.82
CA HIS A 65 -3.73 1.65 -4.70
C HIS A 65 -3.43 3.15 -4.68
N HIS A 66 -2.16 3.49 -4.47
CA HIS A 66 -1.75 4.89 -4.47
C HIS A 66 -1.87 5.45 -5.87
N VAL A 67 -2.60 6.56 -6.01
CA VAL A 67 -2.71 7.30 -7.26
C VAL A 67 -2.05 8.65 -7.03
N PRO A 68 -1.01 9.04 -7.77
CA PRO A 68 -0.47 10.38 -7.69
C PRO A 68 -1.60 11.39 -7.92
N ALA A 69 -1.69 12.43 -7.08
CA ALA A 69 -2.61 13.52 -7.37
C ALA A 69 -2.17 14.22 -8.67
N GLU A 70 -3.12 14.69 -9.48
CA GLU A 70 -2.77 15.50 -10.66
C GLU A 70 -1.92 16.71 -10.22
N GLY A 71 -0.78 16.92 -10.87
CA GLY A 71 0.19 17.96 -10.51
C GLY A 71 1.07 17.65 -9.30
N ALA A 72 0.97 16.46 -8.70
CA ALA A 72 1.99 15.97 -7.77
C ALA A 72 3.22 15.52 -8.56
N GLU A 73 3.96 16.49 -9.10
CA GLU A 73 5.34 16.25 -9.49
C GLU A 73 6.06 15.66 -8.29
N TYR A 74 6.69 14.52 -8.53
CA TYR A 74 7.44 13.70 -7.58
C TYR A 74 8.10 14.55 -6.47
N ARG A 75 7.51 14.57 -5.26
CA ARG A 75 8.08 15.28 -4.12
C ARG A 75 8.62 14.27 -3.11
N TRP A 76 9.82 13.78 -3.38
CA TRP A 76 10.69 13.31 -2.30
C TRP A 76 11.29 14.53 -1.59
N PRO A 77 11.49 14.50 -0.25
CA PRO A 77 12.46 15.39 0.39
C PRO A 77 13.88 15.13 -0.13
#